data_AF-A0A521SDY3-F1
#
_entry.id   AF-A0A521SDY3-F1
#
_cell.length_a   1.000
_cell.length_b   1.000
_cell.length_c   1.000
_cell.angle_alpha   90.00
_cell.angle_beta   90.00
_cell.angle_gamma   90.00
#
_symmetry.space_group_name_H-M   'P 1'
#
loop_
_entity.id
_entity.type
_entity.pdbx_description
1 polymer ?
#
loop_
_entity_poly.entity_id
_entity_poly.type
_entity_poly.pdbx_seq_one_letter_code
_entity_poly.pdbx_strand_id
1 'polypeptide(L)'
;MKTLLTHPRPHLDDICGIWLLKKYLPGWSKAAVDFTPATTTRRDDEDTLMVGIGRGLFDEHKGDVGESATTLVWKHLRDKVEDPLDVEALDLLTEWVRKGDTSEHDHAEMVAHGSWLPSEQLHASYLRHGKDSLALYQFGAELCENALLRYRNEVELERDWKKRVEFDTPWGRGVGLTTDASGADDFAYSVGLVLVVYVHPKKGYRGYRATPDSTVDLTATHAHLTESDPKASWFLHHSKKLLLAGSDVAPETPLSRLSLDQLIKAIR
;
A
#
# COMPACT_ATOMS: atom_id res chain seq x y z
N MET A 1 -32.71 -5.85 -8.04
CA MET A 1 -31.49 -5.14 -8.54
C MET A 1 -30.77 -4.73 -7.30
N LYS A 2 -29.52 -5.17 -7.13
CA LYS A 2 -28.81 -4.96 -5.88
C LYS A 2 -28.40 -3.50 -5.68
N THR A 3 -28.55 -3.01 -4.46
CA THR A 3 -28.27 -1.63 -4.06
C THR A 3 -27.55 -1.59 -2.72
N LEU A 4 -26.45 -0.82 -2.66
CA LEU A 4 -25.71 -0.49 -1.45
C LEU A 4 -26.09 0.94 -1.04
N LEU A 5 -26.65 1.08 0.17
CA LEU A 5 -27.13 2.35 0.70
C LEU A 5 -26.24 2.87 1.82
N THR A 6 -25.92 4.16 1.76
CA THR A 6 -25.29 4.90 2.87
C THR A 6 -25.84 6.34 2.93
N HIS A 7 -25.34 7.17 3.83
CA HIS A 7 -25.75 8.57 3.93
C HIS A 7 -25.13 9.46 2.85
N PRO A 8 -25.78 10.57 2.45
CA PRO A 8 -25.13 11.60 1.65
C PRO A 8 -23.84 12.08 2.30
N ARG A 9 -22.83 12.41 1.48
CA ARG A 9 -21.46 12.68 1.93
C ARG A 9 -20.93 11.53 2.81
N PRO A 10 -20.88 10.28 2.30
CA PRO A 10 -20.37 9.14 3.06
C PRO A 10 -18.94 9.39 3.55
N HIS A 11 -18.63 8.87 4.74
CA HIS A 11 -17.29 8.91 5.28
C HIS A 11 -16.41 7.83 4.64
N LEU A 12 -15.11 7.85 4.94
CA LEU A 12 -14.21 6.81 4.45
C LEU A 12 -14.64 5.41 4.92
N ASP A 13 -15.19 5.31 6.12
CA ASP A 13 -15.69 4.06 6.68
C ASP A 13 -16.82 3.46 5.82
N ASP A 14 -17.87 4.24 5.51
CA ASP A 14 -18.94 3.79 4.62
C ASP A 14 -18.42 3.39 3.24
N ILE A 15 -17.53 4.22 2.69
CA ILE A 15 -16.98 4.03 1.35
C ILE A 15 -16.18 2.74 1.28
N CYS A 16 -15.31 2.48 2.26
CA CYS A 16 -14.46 1.30 2.29
C CYS A 16 -15.32 0.03 2.46
N GLY A 17 -16.33 0.06 3.35
CA GLY A 17 -17.32 -1.01 3.48
C GLY A 17 -18.07 -1.30 2.16
N ILE A 18 -18.57 -0.28 1.47
CA ILE A 18 -19.25 -0.45 0.17
C ILE A 18 -18.30 -1.00 -0.89
N TRP A 19 -17.06 -0.49 -0.96
CA TRP A 19 -16.05 -0.98 -1.90
C TRP A 19 -15.73 -2.47 -1.66
N LEU A 20 -15.55 -2.88 -0.40
CA LEU A 20 -15.33 -4.28 -0.03
C LEU A 20 -16.50 -5.18 -0.46
N LEU A 21 -17.75 -4.77 -0.22
CA LEU A 21 -18.93 -5.53 -0.63
C LEU A 21 -18.98 -5.71 -2.14
N LYS A 22 -18.70 -4.66 -2.92
CA LYS A 22 -18.66 -4.78 -4.39
C LYS A 22 -17.52 -5.68 -4.87
N LYS A 23 -16.37 -5.63 -4.20
CA LYS A 23 -15.17 -6.38 -4.61
C LYS A 23 -15.26 -7.86 -4.27
N TYR A 24 -15.74 -8.20 -3.07
CA TYR A 24 -15.62 -9.56 -2.53
C TYR A 24 -16.95 -10.25 -2.20
N LEU A 25 -18.11 -9.55 -2.18
CA LEU A 25 -19.39 -10.23 -1.95
C LEU A 25 -19.97 -10.78 -3.27
N PRO A 26 -20.20 -12.11 -3.40
CA PRO A 26 -20.68 -12.69 -4.64
C PRO A 26 -21.99 -12.10 -5.15
N GLY A 27 -21.97 -11.70 -6.42
CA GLY A 27 -23.13 -11.10 -7.08
C GLY A 27 -23.40 -9.64 -6.73
N TRP A 28 -22.52 -8.94 -6.01
CA TRP A 28 -22.68 -7.52 -5.66
C TRP A 28 -21.75 -6.56 -6.43
N SER A 29 -20.87 -7.07 -7.30
CA SER A 29 -19.92 -6.24 -8.06
C SER A 29 -20.56 -5.14 -8.91
N LYS A 30 -21.79 -5.38 -9.39
CA LYS A 30 -22.59 -4.41 -10.16
C LYS A 30 -23.69 -3.72 -9.34
N ALA A 31 -23.70 -3.89 -8.02
CA ALA A 31 -24.70 -3.23 -7.17
C ALA A 31 -24.63 -1.71 -7.36
N ALA A 32 -25.81 -1.07 -7.46
CA ALA A 32 -25.90 0.37 -7.46
C ALA A 32 -25.45 0.92 -6.10
N VAL A 33 -24.88 2.12 -6.08
CA VAL A 33 -24.62 2.87 -4.85
C VAL A 33 -25.60 4.02 -4.83
N ASP A 34 -26.36 4.14 -3.75
CA ASP A 34 -27.40 5.14 -3.59
C ASP A 34 -27.41 5.69 -2.15
N PHE A 35 -28.05 6.84 -1.95
CA PHE A 35 -27.90 7.64 -0.74
C PHE A 35 -29.24 7.95 -0.09
N THR A 36 -29.33 7.75 1.22
CA THR A 36 -30.52 8.03 2.01
C THR A 36 -30.14 8.72 3.32
N PRO A 37 -30.96 9.61 3.90
CA PRO A 37 -30.63 10.26 5.16
C PRO A 37 -30.18 9.26 6.24
N ALA A 38 -29.17 9.61 7.04
CA ALA A 38 -28.67 8.74 8.11
C ALA A 38 -29.73 8.38 9.16
N THR A 39 -30.80 9.17 9.25
CA THR A 39 -31.96 8.91 10.12
C THR A 39 -32.90 7.84 9.58
N THR A 40 -32.71 7.38 8.34
CA THR A 40 -33.52 6.32 7.74
C THR A 40 -33.30 5.02 8.52
N THR A 41 -34.38 4.53 9.12
CA THR A 41 -34.43 3.23 9.78
C THR A 41 -35.02 2.21 8.81
N ARG A 42 -34.15 1.60 8.01
CA ARG A 42 -34.50 0.49 7.12
C ARG A 42 -33.60 -0.69 7.48
N ARG A 43 -34.13 -1.91 7.32
CA ARG A 43 -33.34 -3.13 7.49
C ARG A 43 -32.81 -3.59 6.14
N ASP A 44 -31.68 -4.27 6.19
CA ASP A 44 -31.13 -5.01 5.06
C ASP A 44 -32.16 -6.03 4.53
N ASP A 45 -32.14 -6.23 3.22
CA ASP A 45 -32.88 -7.26 2.52
C ASP A 45 -31.99 -7.94 1.45
N GLU A 46 -32.52 -8.91 0.71
CA GLU A 46 -31.74 -9.69 -0.27
C GLU A 46 -31.15 -8.83 -1.40
N ASP A 47 -31.82 -7.73 -1.74
CA ASP A 47 -31.43 -6.81 -2.81
C ASP A 47 -30.82 -5.51 -2.27
N THR A 48 -30.87 -5.24 -0.97
CA THR A 48 -30.45 -3.96 -0.39
C THR A 48 -29.63 -4.17 0.88
N LEU A 49 -28.39 -3.66 0.89
CA LEU A 49 -27.56 -3.61 2.10
C LEU A 49 -27.27 -2.16 2.47
N MET A 50 -27.35 -1.87 3.76
CA MET A 50 -27.04 -0.57 4.35
C MET A 50 -25.68 -0.62 5.03
N VAL A 51 -24.87 0.43 4.82
CA VAL A 51 -23.49 0.53 5.36
C VAL A 51 -23.37 1.85 6.11
N GLY A 52 -22.97 1.76 7.39
CA GLY A 52 -22.85 2.86 8.37
C GLY A 52 -24.17 3.54 8.76
N ILE A 53 -25.30 2.97 8.33
CA ILE A 53 -26.65 3.50 8.61
C ILE A 53 -27.69 2.39 8.79
N GLY A 54 -28.85 2.74 9.33
CA GLY A 54 -30.05 1.87 9.39
C GLY A 54 -30.10 0.89 10.56
N ARG A 55 -29.05 0.82 11.38
CA ARG A 55 -28.84 -0.12 12.49
C ARG A 55 -28.86 -1.58 12.04
N GLY A 56 -28.41 -1.81 10.81
CA GLY A 56 -28.39 -3.11 10.11
C GLY A 56 -27.15 -3.96 10.41
N LEU A 57 -26.83 -4.84 9.48
CA LEU A 57 -25.70 -5.76 9.56
C LEU A 57 -24.36 -5.01 9.65
N PHE A 58 -24.22 -3.93 8.88
CA PHE A 58 -22.99 -3.15 8.73
C PHE A 58 -23.13 -1.73 9.28
N ASP A 59 -23.73 -1.59 10.46
CA ASP A 59 -23.86 -0.33 11.19
C ASP A 59 -23.50 -0.54 12.67
N GLU A 60 -22.42 0.10 13.09
CA GLU A 60 -21.83 0.12 14.44
C GLU A 60 -22.67 0.87 15.48
N HIS A 61 -23.59 1.74 15.05
CA HIS A 61 -24.49 2.51 15.95
C HIS A 61 -25.50 1.62 16.71
N LYS A 62 -25.48 0.30 16.50
CA LYS A 62 -26.25 -0.70 17.26
C LYS A 62 -25.62 -1.13 18.59
N GLY A 63 -24.46 -0.57 18.94
CA GLY A 63 -23.80 -0.81 20.23
C GLY A 63 -22.47 -1.56 20.14
N ASP A 64 -21.91 -1.71 18.94
CA ASP A 64 -20.63 -2.36 18.70
C ASP A 64 -19.48 -1.37 18.96
N VAL A 65 -19.24 -1.06 20.24
CA VAL A 65 -18.21 -0.10 20.64
C VAL A 65 -16.83 -0.60 20.20
N GLY A 66 -16.15 0.19 19.39
CA GLY A 66 -14.80 -0.08 18.89
C GLY A 66 -14.74 -0.68 17.48
N GLU A 67 -15.88 -0.97 16.87
CA GLU A 67 -16.00 -1.34 15.46
C GLU A 67 -16.41 -0.14 14.61
N SER A 68 -16.15 -0.25 13.31
CA SER A 68 -16.65 0.61 12.24
C SER A 68 -17.43 -0.23 11.20
N ALA A 69 -18.21 0.40 10.32
CA ALA A 69 -18.94 -0.28 9.26
C ALA A 69 -18.00 -1.12 8.38
N THR A 70 -16.82 -0.59 8.05
CA THR A 70 -15.76 -1.29 7.31
C THR A 70 -15.35 -2.59 8.00
N THR A 71 -15.12 -2.56 9.31
CA THR A 71 -14.69 -3.75 10.05
C THR A 71 -15.80 -4.80 10.16
N LEU A 72 -17.06 -4.37 10.29
CA LEU A 72 -18.22 -5.26 10.24
C LEU A 72 -18.34 -5.95 8.88
N VAL A 73 -18.17 -5.18 7.80
CA VAL A 73 -18.12 -5.73 6.43
C VAL A 73 -16.95 -6.69 6.28
N TRP A 74 -15.75 -6.30 6.72
CA TRP A 74 -14.56 -7.12 6.57
C TRP A 74 -14.71 -8.46 7.27
N LYS A 75 -15.17 -8.48 8.52
CA LYS A 75 -15.48 -9.72 9.25
C LYS A 75 -16.46 -10.62 8.50
N HIS A 76 -17.44 -10.04 7.81
CA HIS A 76 -18.39 -10.80 7.01
C HIS A 76 -17.78 -11.38 5.72
N LEU A 77 -16.76 -10.74 5.17
CA LEU A 77 -16.15 -11.10 3.88
C LEU A 77 -14.84 -11.86 3.98
N ARG A 78 -14.16 -11.84 5.14
CA ARG A 78 -12.79 -12.34 5.31
C ARG A 78 -12.59 -13.75 4.76
N ASP A 79 -13.48 -14.68 5.10
CA ASP A 79 -13.41 -16.08 4.65
C ASP A 79 -13.74 -16.28 3.15
N LYS A 80 -14.14 -15.22 2.45
CA LYS A 80 -14.43 -15.22 1.00
C LYS A 80 -13.26 -14.68 0.17
N VAL A 81 -12.21 -14.15 0.81
CA VAL A 81 -11.01 -13.67 0.13
C VAL A 81 -10.01 -14.82 0.03
N GLU A 82 -9.69 -15.22 -1.20
CA GLU A 82 -8.85 -16.40 -1.46
C GLU A 82 -7.35 -16.10 -1.35
N ASP A 83 -6.90 -14.92 -1.78
CA ASP A 83 -5.47 -14.56 -1.76
C ASP A 83 -5.04 -14.19 -0.33
N PRO A 84 -4.15 -14.97 0.33
CA PRO A 84 -3.69 -14.67 1.68
C PRO A 84 -2.97 -13.32 1.79
N LEU A 85 -2.37 -12.84 0.69
CA LEU A 85 -1.77 -11.52 0.65
C LEU A 85 -2.82 -10.40 0.71
N ASP A 86 -3.97 -10.57 0.04
CA ASP A 86 -5.11 -9.66 0.18
C ASP A 86 -5.66 -9.70 1.60
N VAL A 87 -5.77 -10.88 2.22
CA VAL A 87 -6.27 -10.99 3.60
C VAL A 87 -5.41 -10.17 4.57
N GLU A 88 -4.09 -10.33 4.55
CA GLU A 88 -3.18 -9.58 5.42
C GLU A 88 -3.20 -8.07 5.10
N ALA A 89 -3.24 -7.69 3.82
CA ALA A 89 -3.31 -6.29 3.43
C ALA A 89 -4.64 -5.62 3.82
N LEU A 90 -5.76 -6.35 3.73
CA LEU A 90 -7.08 -5.89 4.15
C LEU A 90 -7.20 -5.82 5.68
N ASP A 91 -6.57 -6.73 6.42
CA ASP A 91 -6.48 -6.62 7.88
C ASP A 91 -5.81 -5.28 8.28
N LEU A 92 -4.73 -4.86 7.59
CA LEU A 92 -4.08 -3.56 7.82
C LEU A 92 -4.95 -2.36 7.40
N LEU A 93 -5.53 -2.40 6.20
CA LEU A 93 -6.38 -1.33 5.67
C LEU A 93 -7.60 -1.08 6.56
N THR A 94 -8.30 -2.15 6.92
CA THR A 94 -9.55 -2.06 7.70
C THR A 94 -9.28 -1.58 9.12
N GLU A 95 -8.16 -1.98 9.73
CA GLU A 95 -7.73 -1.46 11.03
C GLU A 95 -7.37 0.03 10.95
N TRP A 96 -6.73 0.48 9.87
CA TRP A 96 -6.45 1.91 9.68
C TRP A 96 -7.76 2.70 9.59
N VAL A 97 -8.73 2.24 8.80
CA VAL A 97 -10.05 2.89 8.69
C VAL A 97 -10.80 2.90 10.02
N ARG A 98 -10.78 1.78 10.75
CA ARG A 98 -11.40 1.66 12.09
C ARG A 98 -10.84 2.72 13.04
N LYS A 99 -9.51 2.86 13.12
CA LYS A 99 -8.87 3.87 13.96
C LYS A 99 -9.24 5.29 13.57
N GLY A 100 -9.48 5.56 12.30
CA GLY A 100 -9.97 6.85 11.83
C GLY A 100 -11.39 7.13 12.33
N ASP A 101 -12.26 6.14 12.23
CA ASP A 101 -13.66 6.25 12.66
C ASP A 101 -13.81 6.35 14.19
N THR A 102 -13.01 5.60 14.93
CA THR A 102 -13.01 5.58 16.41
C THR A 102 -12.12 6.65 17.05
N SER A 103 -11.49 7.52 16.23
CA SER A 103 -10.56 8.57 16.70
C SER A 103 -9.35 8.04 17.49
N GLU A 104 -8.83 6.87 17.10
CA GLU A 104 -7.67 6.19 17.70
C GLU A 104 -6.36 6.41 16.92
N HIS A 105 -6.37 7.16 15.82
CA HIS A 105 -5.11 7.57 15.17
C HIS A 105 -4.27 8.47 16.07
N ASP A 106 -2.94 8.41 15.91
CA ASP A 106 -2.03 9.33 16.59
C ASP A 106 -2.29 10.77 16.12
N HIS A 107 -2.74 11.63 17.04
CA HIS A 107 -3.12 12.99 16.72
C HIS A 107 -1.95 13.84 16.19
N ALA A 108 -0.73 13.63 16.71
CA ALA A 108 0.43 14.39 16.28
C ALA A 108 0.81 14.03 14.83
N GLU A 109 0.73 12.74 14.49
CA GLU A 109 0.94 12.26 13.13
C GLU A 109 -0.11 12.81 12.16
N MET A 110 -1.39 12.76 12.54
CA MET A 110 -2.49 13.28 11.72
C MET A 110 -2.37 14.79 11.47
N VAL A 111 -1.95 15.58 12.47
CA VAL A 111 -1.78 17.03 12.31
C VAL A 111 -0.60 17.35 11.39
N ALA A 112 0.52 16.63 11.50
CA ALA A 112 1.71 16.87 10.68
C ALA A 112 1.45 16.69 9.18
N HIS A 113 0.53 15.79 8.82
CA HIS A 113 0.22 15.43 7.45
C HIS A 113 -1.24 15.70 7.03
N GLY A 114 -1.98 16.49 7.81
CA GLY A 114 -3.44 16.62 7.72
C GLY A 114 -3.98 16.82 6.31
N SER A 115 -3.39 17.76 5.56
CA SER A 115 -3.83 18.06 4.19
C SER A 115 -3.72 16.89 3.22
N TRP A 116 -2.91 15.88 3.50
CA TRP A 116 -2.72 14.69 2.66
C TRP A 116 -3.50 13.47 3.16
N LEU A 117 -4.23 13.58 4.27
CA LEU A 117 -5.03 12.48 4.79
C LEU A 117 -6.20 12.15 3.85
N PRO A 118 -6.56 10.86 3.71
CA PRO A 118 -7.70 10.44 2.90
C PRO A 118 -9.00 11.18 3.23
N SER A 119 -9.30 11.42 4.51
CA SER A 119 -10.51 12.15 4.94
C SER A 119 -10.56 13.59 4.42
N GLU A 120 -9.43 14.30 4.44
CA GLU A 120 -9.32 15.67 3.94
C GLU A 120 -9.39 15.72 2.41
N GLN A 121 -8.75 14.75 1.74
CA GLN A 121 -8.83 14.61 0.29
C GLN A 121 -10.26 14.29 -0.18
N LEU A 122 -10.97 13.42 0.55
CA LEU A 122 -12.39 13.14 0.33
C LEU A 122 -13.22 14.42 0.49
N HIS A 123 -13.01 15.17 1.58
CA HIS A 123 -13.73 16.41 1.79
C HIS A 123 -13.50 17.43 0.66
N ALA A 124 -12.25 17.61 0.25
CA ALA A 124 -11.89 18.49 -0.87
C ALA A 124 -12.51 18.02 -2.19
N SER A 125 -12.51 16.71 -2.46
CA SER A 125 -13.16 16.11 -3.63
C SER A 125 -14.66 16.39 -3.65
N TYR A 126 -15.35 16.17 -2.52
CA TYR A 126 -16.77 16.48 -2.39
C TYR A 126 -17.09 17.94 -2.72
N LEU A 127 -16.30 18.89 -2.22
CA LEU A 127 -16.48 20.31 -2.53
C LEU A 127 -16.21 20.61 -4.01
N ARG A 128 -15.13 20.06 -4.57
CA ARG A 128 -14.75 20.24 -5.99
C ARG A 128 -15.81 19.72 -6.95
N HIS A 129 -16.49 18.64 -6.60
CA HIS A 129 -17.52 18.00 -7.41
C HIS A 129 -18.94 18.48 -7.07
N GLY A 130 -19.08 19.71 -6.56
CA GLY A 130 -20.41 20.32 -6.36
C GLY A 130 -21.25 19.61 -5.30
N LYS A 131 -20.61 18.99 -4.31
CA LYS A 131 -21.26 18.22 -3.23
C LYS A 131 -21.99 16.96 -3.71
N ASP A 132 -21.50 16.34 -4.78
CA ASP A 132 -21.99 15.05 -5.30
C ASP A 132 -21.46 13.88 -4.45
N SER A 133 -22.38 13.10 -3.86
CA SER A 133 -22.03 11.95 -3.02
C SER A 133 -21.57 10.74 -3.83
N LEU A 134 -22.07 10.57 -5.06
CA LEU A 134 -21.64 9.48 -5.94
C LEU A 134 -20.21 9.72 -6.42
N ALA A 135 -19.89 10.95 -6.80
CA ALA A 135 -18.52 11.33 -7.18
C ALA A 135 -17.54 11.16 -5.99
N LEU A 136 -17.97 11.54 -4.78
CA LEU A 136 -17.19 11.32 -3.55
C LEU A 136 -16.93 9.83 -3.31
N TYR A 137 -17.97 8.99 -3.38
CA TYR A 137 -17.82 7.54 -3.24
C TYR A 137 -16.86 6.96 -4.29
N GLN A 138 -16.98 7.35 -5.56
CA GLN A 138 -16.12 6.86 -6.63
C GLN A 138 -14.65 7.20 -6.37
N PHE A 139 -14.36 8.44 -5.98
CA PHE A 139 -13.00 8.84 -5.62
C PHE A 139 -12.47 8.06 -4.42
N GLY A 140 -13.27 7.88 -3.36
CA GLY A 140 -12.83 7.13 -2.19
C GLY A 140 -12.67 5.62 -2.44
N ALA A 141 -13.47 5.03 -3.34
CA ALA A 141 -13.28 3.64 -3.76
C ALA A 141 -11.94 3.45 -4.49
N GLU A 142 -11.53 4.41 -5.33
CA GLU A 142 -10.20 4.41 -5.96
C GLU A 142 -9.07 4.58 -4.92
N LEU A 143 -9.28 5.41 -3.89
CA LEU A 143 -8.33 5.50 -2.77
C LEU A 143 -8.18 4.15 -2.05
N CYS A 144 -9.29 3.43 -1.81
CA CYS A 144 -9.25 2.10 -1.19
C CYS A 144 -8.51 1.08 -2.08
N GLU A 145 -8.73 1.10 -3.40
CA GLU A 145 -8.04 0.22 -4.33
C GLU A 145 -6.52 0.46 -4.33
N ASN A 146 -6.10 1.73 -4.36
CA ASN A 146 -4.70 2.11 -4.28
C ASN A 146 -4.07 1.78 -2.92
N ALA A 147 -4.82 1.96 -1.83
CA ALA A 147 -4.36 1.61 -0.49
C ALA A 147 -4.16 0.09 -0.34
N LEU A 148 -5.07 -0.74 -0.88
CA LEU A 148 -4.88 -2.19 -0.91
C LEU A 148 -3.60 -2.57 -1.66
N LEU A 149 -3.36 -1.99 -2.84
CA LEU A 149 -2.13 -2.25 -3.60
C LEU A 149 -0.88 -1.87 -2.79
N ARG A 150 -0.92 -0.74 -2.06
CA ARG A 150 0.17 -0.31 -1.19
C ARG A 150 0.39 -1.27 -0.01
N TYR A 151 -0.66 -1.67 0.69
CA TYR A 151 -0.56 -2.63 1.80
C TYR A 151 -0.09 -4.02 1.34
N ARG A 152 -0.51 -4.48 0.16
CA ARG A 152 0.04 -5.70 -0.46
C ARG A 152 1.56 -5.62 -0.60
N ASN A 153 2.07 -4.50 -1.10
CA ASN A 153 3.51 -4.26 -1.20
C ASN A 153 4.20 -4.28 0.16
N GLU A 154 3.60 -3.72 1.22
CA GLU A 154 4.17 -3.74 2.58
C GLU A 154 4.27 -5.17 3.12
N VAL A 155 3.20 -5.94 3.00
CA VAL A 155 3.18 -7.35 3.42
C VAL A 155 4.19 -8.19 2.63
N GLU A 156 4.30 -7.97 1.31
CA GLU A 156 5.32 -8.62 0.48
C GLU A 156 6.73 -8.26 0.93
N LEU A 157 7.00 -6.97 1.17
CA LEU A 157 8.31 -6.50 1.64
C LEU A 157 8.68 -7.14 2.97
N GLU A 158 7.77 -7.19 3.94
CA GLU A 158 8.01 -7.84 5.23
C GLU A 158 8.33 -9.33 5.09
N ARG A 159 7.64 -10.03 4.17
CA ARG A 159 7.88 -11.46 3.90
C ARG A 159 9.25 -11.68 3.28
N ASP A 160 9.67 -10.83 2.35
CA ASP A 160 10.99 -10.93 1.74
C ASP A 160 12.10 -10.50 2.70
N TRP A 161 11.85 -9.49 3.53
CA TRP A 161 12.80 -8.98 4.53
C TRP A 161 13.24 -10.05 5.53
N LYS A 162 12.37 -11.03 5.83
CA LYS A 162 12.72 -12.20 6.65
C LYS A 162 13.81 -13.08 6.04
N LYS A 163 14.05 -12.99 4.73
CA LYS A 163 15.05 -13.76 3.96
C LYS A 163 16.30 -12.96 3.62
N ARG A 164 16.42 -11.73 4.15
CA ARG A 164 17.52 -10.81 3.85
C ARG A 164 18.89 -11.39 4.23
N VAL A 165 19.94 -10.89 3.59
CA VAL A 165 21.33 -11.22 3.89
C VAL A 165 22.02 -9.96 4.41
N GLU A 166 22.36 -9.91 5.69
CA GLU A 166 23.13 -8.78 6.26
C GLU A 166 24.63 -8.99 6.03
N PHE A 167 25.36 -7.91 5.79
CA PHE A 167 26.81 -7.91 5.59
C PHE A 167 27.46 -6.59 6.01
N ASP A 168 28.77 -6.60 6.25
CA ASP A 168 29.54 -5.40 6.57
C ASP A 168 30.15 -4.75 5.32
N THR A 169 30.22 -3.43 5.31
CA THR A 169 30.92 -2.64 4.29
C THR A 169 31.84 -1.62 4.95
N PRO A 170 32.77 -1.00 4.20
CA PRO A 170 33.61 0.09 4.72
C PRO A 170 32.80 1.29 5.24
N TRP A 171 31.54 1.45 4.84
CA TRP A 171 30.69 2.58 5.19
C TRP A 171 29.67 2.28 6.29
N GLY A 172 29.57 1.03 6.73
CA GLY A 172 28.57 0.55 7.67
C GLY A 172 27.89 -0.74 7.22
N ARG A 173 26.88 -1.18 7.97
CA ARG A 173 26.16 -2.43 7.67
C ARG A 173 25.27 -2.28 6.43
N GLY A 174 25.31 -3.27 5.55
CA GLY A 174 24.45 -3.37 4.39
C GLY A 174 23.51 -4.58 4.45
N VAL A 175 22.57 -4.61 3.52
CA VAL A 175 21.61 -5.70 3.37
C VAL A 175 21.41 -6.07 1.91
N GLY A 176 21.33 -7.37 1.65
CA GLY A 176 21.00 -7.97 0.38
C GLY A 176 19.58 -8.50 0.40
N LEU A 177 18.78 -8.18 -0.60
CA LEU A 177 17.38 -8.61 -0.68
C LEU A 177 16.98 -9.03 -2.10
N THR A 178 16.22 -10.10 -2.23
CA THR A 178 15.50 -10.40 -3.48
C THR A 178 14.04 -10.06 -3.26
N THR A 179 13.55 -9.00 -3.88
CA THR A 179 12.18 -8.52 -3.71
C THR A 179 11.72 -7.72 -4.92
N ASP A 180 10.44 -7.81 -5.26
CA ASP A 180 9.75 -6.91 -6.18
C ASP A 180 8.92 -5.83 -5.46
N ALA A 181 8.89 -5.86 -4.12
CA ALA A 181 8.27 -4.83 -3.33
C ALA A 181 9.13 -3.54 -3.33
N SER A 182 8.46 -2.40 -3.43
CA SER A 182 9.04 -1.07 -3.31
C SER A 182 9.25 -0.66 -1.84
N GLY A 183 10.14 0.31 -1.59
CA GLY A 183 10.41 0.86 -0.25
C GLY A 183 11.41 0.05 0.60
N ALA A 184 12.08 -0.95 0.01
CA ALA A 184 13.09 -1.75 0.72
C ALA A 184 14.27 -0.91 1.25
N ASP A 185 14.62 0.17 0.56
CA ASP A 185 15.62 1.15 0.97
C ASP A 185 15.21 1.90 2.23
N ASP A 186 14.03 2.53 2.23
CA ASP A 186 13.54 3.26 3.41
C ASP A 186 13.38 2.34 4.63
N PHE A 187 12.86 1.12 4.42
CA PHE A 187 12.77 0.12 5.47
C PHE A 187 14.15 -0.21 6.04
N ALA A 188 15.16 -0.46 5.20
CA ALA A 188 16.52 -0.76 5.63
C ALA A 188 17.15 0.41 6.41
N TYR A 189 16.94 1.64 5.94
CA TYR A 189 17.48 2.84 6.58
C TYR A 189 16.89 3.06 7.97
N SER A 190 15.59 2.78 8.15
CA SER A 190 14.90 2.89 9.45
C SER A 190 15.50 2.02 10.55
N VAL A 191 16.17 0.92 10.20
CA VAL A 191 16.84 0.00 11.13
C VAL A 191 18.38 0.16 11.15
N GLY A 192 18.87 1.27 10.60
CA GLY A 192 20.28 1.67 10.68
C GLY A 192 21.21 0.93 9.71
N LEU A 193 20.69 0.42 8.59
CA LEU A 193 21.49 -0.10 7.49
C LEU A 193 21.79 1.03 6.50
N VAL A 194 22.99 1.07 5.92
CA VAL A 194 23.43 2.20 5.10
C VAL A 194 23.46 1.89 3.60
N LEU A 195 23.44 0.61 3.23
CA LEU A 195 23.51 0.13 1.84
C LEU A 195 22.53 -1.02 1.61
N VAL A 196 21.70 -0.92 0.58
CA VAL A 196 20.81 -1.98 0.11
C VAL A 196 21.30 -2.48 -1.24
N VAL A 197 21.49 -3.79 -1.37
CA VAL A 197 21.74 -4.50 -2.62
C VAL A 197 20.49 -5.31 -2.93
N TYR A 198 19.92 -5.15 -4.13
CA TYR A 198 18.68 -5.83 -4.45
C TYR A 198 18.68 -6.53 -5.80
N VAL A 199 17.84 -7.57 -5.88
CA VAL A 199 17.45 -8.25 -7.11
C VAL A 199 15.93 -8.25 -7.20
N HIS A 200 15.38 -7.67 -8.27
CA HIS A 200 13.97 -7.73 -8.59
C HIS A 200 13.66 -9.05 -9.31
N PRO A 201 12.93 -10.00 -8.69
CA PRO A 201 12.80 -11.37 -9.22
C PRO A 201 12.00 -11.44 -10.54
N LYS A 202 10.96 -10.61 -10.70
CA LYS A 202 10.12 -10.59 -11.90
C LYS A 202 10.74 -9.81 -13.07
N LYS A 203 11.25 -8.60 -12.82
CA LYS A 203 11.80 -7.72 -13.87
C LYS A 203 13.29 -7.93 -14.14
N GLY A 204 13.99 -8.65 -13.27
CA GLY A 204 15.43 -8.89 -13.39
C GLY A 204 16.29 -7.65 -13.08
N TYR A 205 15.71 -6.56 -12.59
CA TYR A 205 16.47 -5.37 -12.21
C TYR A 205 17.37 -5.67 -11.02
N ARG A 206 18.54 -5.05 -10.99
CA ARG A 206 19.53 -5.20 -9.93
C ARG A 206 20.07 -3.85 -9.56
N GLY A 207 20.45 -3.66 -8.31
CA GLY A 207 21.06 -2.40 -7.95
C GLY A 207 21.53 -2.29 -6.51
N TYR A 208 22.10 -1.14 -6.25
CA TYR A 208 22.65 -0.70 -4.99
C TYR A 208 22.01 0.66 -4.69
N ARG A 209 21.53 0.83 -3.46
CA ARG A 209 21.01 2.10 -2.96
C ARG A 209 21.61 2.37 -1.60
N ALA A 210 22.16 3.57 -1.42
CA ALA A 210 22.70 4.00 -0.15
C ALA A 210 21.90 5.17 0.42
N THR A 211 21.83 5.25 1.74
CA THR A 211 21.12 6.35 2.41
C THR A 211 21.71 7.71 2.02
N PRO A 212 20.88 8.75 1.77
CA PRO A 212 21.33 10.05 1.28
C PRO A 212 22.43 10.71 2.13
N ASP A 213 22.46 10.45 3.44
CA ASP A 213 23.41 11.10 4.37
C ASP A 213 24.67 10.25 4.64
N SER A 214 24.79 9.08 4.01
CA SER A 214 25.98 8.23 4.16
C SER A 214 27.20 8.77 3.41
N THR A 215 28.37 8.24 3.78
CA THR A 215 29.64 8.43 3.07
C THR A 215 29.85 7.41 1.93
N VAL A 216 28.81 6.65 1.54
CA VAL A 216 28.92 5.63 0.48
C VAL A 216 29.23 6.29 -0.87
N ASP A 217 30.22 5.74 -1.57
CA ASP A 217 30.56 6.07 -2.95
C ASP A 217 30.72 4.78 -3.77
N LEU A 218 29.78 4.54 -4.68
CA LEU A 218 29.73 3.33 -5.50
C LEU A 218 30.57 3.43 -6.77
N THR A 219 31.43 4.44 -6.94
CA THR A 219 32.25 4.61 -8.15
C THR A 219 33.16 3.41 -8.41
N ALA A 220 33.85 2.92 -7.37
CA ALA A 220 34.72 1.74 -7.49
C ALA A 220 33.92 0.47 -7.80
N THR A 221 32.75 0.32 -7.17
CA THR A 221 31.81 -0.79 -7.42
C THR A 221 31.28 -0.75 -8.86
N HIS A 222 30.92 0.43 -9.37
CA HIS A 222 30.47 0.63 -10.76
C HIS A 222 31.53 0.28 -11.79
N ALA A 223 32.78 0.74 -11.59
CA ALA A 223 33.88 0.40 -12.48
C ALA A 223 34.12 -1.12 -12.50
N HIS A 224 34.12 -1.76 -11.34
CA HIS A 224 34.29 -3.21 -11.22
C HIS A 224 33.16 -4.00 -11.89
N LEU A 225 31.90 -3.59 -11.73
CA LEU A 225 30.76 -4.24 -12.37
C LEU A 225 30.75 -4.04 -13.89
N THR A 226 31.13 -2.86 -14.37
CA THR A 226 31.24 -2.58 -15.81
C THR A 226 32.29 -3.48 -16.47
N GLU A 227 33.39 -3.76 -15.77
CA GLU A 227 34.44 -4.67 -16.25
C GLU A 227 34.04 -6.15 -16.13
N SER A 228 33.46 -6.56 -15.00
CA SER A 228 33.16 -7.96 -14.69
C SER A 228 31.84 -8.47 -15.29
N ASP A 229 30.91 -7.57 -15.61
CA ASP A 229 29.61 -7.86 -16.23
C ASP A 229 29.36 -6.96 -17.46
N PRO A 230 30.20 -7.07 -18.51
CA PRO A 230 30.19 -6.12 -19.64
C PRO A 230 28.96 -6.24 -20.55
N LYS A 231 28.10 -7.24 -20.32
CA LYS A 231 26.84 -7.43 -21.06
C LYS A 231 25.68 -6.66 -20.46
N ALA A 232 25.81 -6.20 -19.22
CA ALA A 232 24.82 -5.40 -18.53
C ALA A 232 25.09 -3.91 -18.72
N SER A 233 24.04 -3.11 -18.76
CA SER A 233 24.14 -1.66 -18.71
C SER A 233 24.05 -1.20 -17.25
N TRP A 234 25.19 -0.84 -16.66
CA TRP A 234 25.26 -0.30 -15.31
C TRP A 234 25.23 1.22 -15.33
N PHE A 235 24.18 1.79 -14.76
CA PHE A 235 24.01 3.22 -14.58
C PHE A 235 24.37 3.65 -13.15
N LEU A 236 25.37 4.52 -13.02
CA LEU A 236 25.72 5.18 -11.76
C LEU A 236 25.13 6.60 -11.75
N HIS A 237 24.23 6.86 -10.81
CA HIS A 237 23.68 8.19 -10.60
C HIS A 237 24.78 9.18 -10.18
N HIS A 238 24.62 10.46 -10.51
CA HIS A 238 25.63 11.48 -10.20
C HIS A 238 25.89 11.64 -8.69
N SER A 239 24.95 11.24 -7.82
CA SER A 239 25.12 11.21 -6.37
C SER A 239 26.09 10.13 -5.87
N LYS A 240 26.48 9.19 -6.74
CA LYS A 240 27.33 8.02 -6.43
C LYS A 240 26.72 7.03 -5.42
N LYS A 241 25.47 7.25 -4.99
CA LYS A 241 24.75 6.44 -3.99
C LYS A 241 23.69 5.51 -4.60
N LEU A 242 23.48 5.60 -5.91
CA LEU A 242 22.52 4.80 -6.65
C LEU A 242 23.20 4.21 -7.87
N LEU A 243 23.24 2.88 -7.94
CA LEU A 243 23.82 2.12 -9.03
C LEU A 243 22.83 1.06 -9.48
N LEU A 244 22.44 1.09 -10.76
CA LEU A 244 21.32 0.32 -11.28
C LEU A 244 21.71 -0.45 -12.55
N ALA A 245 21.18 -1.66 -12.68
CA ALA A 245 21.06 -2.40 -13.93
C ALA A 245 19.57 -2.68 -14.19
N GLY A 246 18.97 -1.83 -15.03
CA GLY A 246 17.54 -1.85 -15.35
C GLY A 246 16.67 -0.98 -14.42
N SER A 247 15.59 -0.43 -14.98
CA SER A 247 14.54 0.28 -14.25
C SER A 247 13.29 0.41 -15.12
N ASP A 248 12.15 0.76 -14.52
CA ASP A 248 10.91 1.01 -15.25
C ASP A 248 10.99 2.20 -16.22
N VAL A 249 11.89 3.16 -15.95
CA VAL A 249 12.13 4.31 -16.85
C VAL A 249 13.16 4.02 -17.94
N ALA A 250 13.80 2.85 -17.91
CA ALA A 250 14.77 2.39 -18.91
C ALA A 250 14.63 0.87 -19.18
N PRO A 251 13.44 0.39 -19.63
CA PRO A 251 13.12 -1.03 -19.67
C PRO A 251 13.93 -1.83 -20.71
N GLU A 252 14.39 -1.17 -21.79
CA GLU A 252 15.14 -1.81 -22.89
C GLU A 252 16.65 -1.95 -22.62
N THR A 253 17.11 -1.61 -21.41
CA THR A 253 18.53 -1.69 -21.07
C THR A 253 18.96 -3.14 -20.84
N PRO A 254 20.14 -3.56 -21.37
CA PRO A 254 20.67 -4.89 -21.09
C PRO A 254 20.82 -5.14 -19.59
N LEU A 255 20.17 -6.19 -19.08
CA LEU A 255 20.14 -6.49 -17.65
C LEU A 255 21.32 -7.38 -17.22
N SER A 256 21.80 -7.12 -16.01
CA SER A 256 22.74 -8.02 -15.32
C SER A 256 22.07 -9.35 -14.97
N ARG A 257 22.86 -10.42 -14.94
CA ARG A 257 22.45 -11.76 -14.49
C ARG A 257 23.13 -12.20 -13.19
N LEU A 258 23.91 -11.31 -12.57
CA LEU A 258 24.61 -11.62 -11.32
C LEU A 258 23.61 -12.05 -10.22
N SER A 259 23.99 -13.03 -9.41
CA SER A 259 23.21 -13.40 -8.23
C SER A 259 23.35 -12.32 -7.14
N LEU A 260 22.46 -12.34 -6.14
CA LEU A 260 22.56 -11.43 -5.00
C LEU A 260 23.93 -11.54 -4.30
N ASP A 261 24.43 -12.75 -4.09
CA ASP A 261 25.76 -13.00 -3.49
C ASP A 261 26.90 -12.43 -4.35
N GLN A 262 26.81 -12.55 -5.68
CA GLN A 262 27.79 -11.95 -6.59
C GLN A 262 27.77 -10.42 -6.52
N LEU A 263 26.60 -9.81 -6.40
CA LEU A 263 26.46 -8.36 -6.22
C LEU A 263 27.08 -7.90 -4.90
N ILE A 264 26.81 -8.60 -3.80
CA ILE A 264 27.41 -8.29 -2.49
C ILE A 264 28.95 -8.37 -2.57
N LYS A 265 29.49 -9.41 -3.21
CA LYS A 265 30.94 -9.58 -3.40
C LYS A 265 31.57 -8.57 -4.34
N ALA A 266 30.79 -7.86 -5.15
CA ALA A 266 31.28 -6.85 -6.08
C ALA A 266 31.55 -5.49 -5.42
N ILE A 267 31.14 -5.29 -4.16
CA ILE A 267 31.33 -4.04 -3.41
C ILE A 267 32.83 -3.77 -3.22
N ARG A 268 33.27 -2.54 -3.48
CA ARG A 268 34.65 -2.05 -3.37
C ARG A 268 34.70 -0.74 -2.60
#